data_AF-A0A966UU62-F1
#
_entry.id   AF-A0A966UU62-F1
#
_cell.length_a   1.000
_cell.length_b   1.000
_cell.length_c   1.000
_cell.angle_alpha   90.00
_cell.angle_beta   90.00
_cell.angle_gamma   90.00
#
_symmetry.space_group_name_H-M   'P 1'
#
loop_
_entity.id
_entity.type
_entity.pdbx_description
1 polymer ?
#
loop_
_entity_poly.entity_id
_entity_poly.type
_entity_poly.pdbx_seq_one_letter_code
_entity_poly.pdbx_strand_id
1 'polypeptide(L)'
;MINASASSKVYDGLLTATVGNASLSGVEAGDTVLLQNSTKGTFASKNVGTWSVTTSMGLVGADASKYSLTQPTLSATITAKGVTMGAGSAAGKVYDGNTTAVVTAGGLSGLVGSEGLGVTAAGTFADKNVGTRNVAATYTLANGSNGGLASNYN
;
A
#
# COMPACT_ATOMS: atom_id res chain seq x y z
N MET A 1 -10.69 17.33 -22.31
CA MET A 1 -11.09 16.07 -21.64
C MET A 1 -11.93 16.42 -20.43
N ILE A 2 -12.95 15.61 -20.11
CA ILE A 2 -13.76 15.76 -18.90
C ILE A 2 -13.83 14.45 -18.11
N ASN A 3 -14.04 14.56 -16.80
CA ASN A 3 -14.42 13.50 -15.86
C ASN A 3 -13.42 12.37 -15.58
N ALA A 4 -12.18 12.43 -16.08
CA ALA A 4 -11.17 11.43 -15.75
C ALA A 4 -10.91 11.37 -14.24
N SER A 5 -10.81 10.17 -13.69
CA SER A 5 -10.54 9.91 -12.28
C SER A 5 -9.60 8.72 -12.10
N ALA A 6 -8.65 8.81 -11.16
CA ALA A 6 -7.82 7.67 -10.77
C ALA A 6 -8.44 6.93 -9.58
N SER A 7 -8.34 5.60 -9.59
CA SER A 7 -8.84 4.76 -8.50
C SER A 7 -7.78 4.53 -7.42
N SER A 8 -8.18 4.68 -6.16
CA SER A 8 -7.39 4.25 -5.01
C SER A 8 -7.23 2.72 -4.97
N LYS A 9 -6.17 2.24 -4.32
CA LYS A 9 -5.85 0.81 -4.22
C LYS A 9 -5.23 0.45 -2.86
N VAL A 10 -5.23 -0.84 -2.54
CA VAL A 10 -4.40 -1.38 -1.45
C VAL A 10 -2.97 -1.56 -1.97
N TYR A 11 -1.98 -1.37 -1.09
CA TYR A 11 -0.58 -1.60 -1.39
C TYR A 11 -0.34 -2.99 -2.00
N ASP A 12 0.30 -3.01 -3.17
CA ASP A 12 0.66 -4.20 -3.92
C ASP A 12 2.09 -4.13 -4.48
N GLY A 13 2.87 -3.13 -4.06
CA GLY A 13 4.24 -2.92 -4.52
C GLY A 13 4.40 -2.36 -5.94
N LEU A 14 3.31 -1.98 -6.62
CA LEU A 14 3.35 -1.48 -8.00
C LEU A 14 2.97 -0.01 -8.12
N LEU A 15 3.55 0.68 -9.10
CA LEU A 15 3.21 2.06 -9.47
C LEU A 15 1.94 2.16 -10.33
N THR A 16 1.33 1.03 -10.70
CA THR A 16 0.19 1.02 -11.63
C THR A 16 -1.06 1.63 -11.00
N ALA A 17 -1.67 2.57 -11.72
CA ALA A 17 -2.97 3.15 -11.40
C ALA A 17 -4.00 2.78 -12.48
N THR A 18 -5.25 2.64 -12.06
CA THR A 18 -6.39 2.50 -12.96
C THR A 18 -7.06 3.87 -13.10
N VAL A 19 -7.32 4.27 -14.33
CA VAL A 19 -8.06 5.50 -14.66
C VAL A 19 -9.43 5.12 -15.22
N GLY A 20 -10.45 5.88 -14.89
CA GLY A 20 -11.82 5.70 -15.39
C GLY A 20 -12.43 7.02 -15.83
N ASN A 21 -13.59 6.92 -16.48
CA ASN A 21 -14.49 8.03 -16.82
C ASN A 21 -13.90 9.12 -17.75
N ALA A 22 -12.70 8.93 -18.30
CA ALA A 22 -12.09 9.89 -19.21
C ALA A 22 -12.85 9.96 -20.54
N SER A 23 -13.34 11.15 -20.88
CA SER A 23 -14.02 11.42 -22.15
C SER A 23 -13.49 12.67 -22.85
N LEU A 24 -13.57 12.69 -24.18
CA LEU A 24 -13.26 13.86 -24.98
C LEU A 24 -14.37 14.90 -24.86
N SER A 25 -13.99 16.18 -24.93
CA SER A 25 -14.89 17.33 -24.98
C SER A 25 -14.29 18.32 -25.95
N GLY A 26 -15.13 18.92 -26.80
CA GLY A 26 -14.70 19.87 -27.83
C GLY A 26 -14.37 19.27 -29.19
N VAL A 27 -14.69 18.00 -29.45
CA VAL A 27 -14.65 17.42 -30.81
C VAL A 27 -15.82 17.98 -31.60
N GLU A 28 -15.55 18.54 -32.79
CA GLU A 28 -16.56 19.13 -33.67
C GLU A 28 -17.43 18.06 -34.34
N ALA A 29 -18.68 18.41 -34.64
CA ALA A 29 -19.61 17.47 -35.28
C ALA A 29 -19.12 17.08 -36.68
N GLY A 30 -19.03 15.77 -36.93
CA GLY A 30 -18.53 15.22 -38.19
C GLY A 30 -17.07 14.77 -38.13
N ASP A 31 -16.29 15.22 -37.15
CA ASP A 31 -14.91 14.76 -36.95
C ASP A 31 -14.87 13.40 -36.23
N THR A 32 -13.93 12.54 -36.63
CA THR A 32 -13.68 11.25 -35.99
C THR A 32 -12.43 11.32 -35.13
N VAL A 33 -12.63 11.43 -33.81
CA VAL A 33 -11.55 11.46 -32.81
C VAL A 33 -11.90 10.56 -31.63
N LEU A 34 -10.98 9.68 -31.26
CA LEU A 34 -11.09 8.70 -30.19
C LEU A 34 -9.95 8.87 -29.19
N LEU A 35 -10.24 8.60 -27.92
CA LEU A 35 -9.25 8.62 -26.84
C LEU A 35 -8.64 7.23 -26.65
N GLN A 36 -7.31 7.14 -26.65
CA GLN A 36 -6.57 5.91 -26.35
C GLN A 36 -5.83 6.00 -25.01
N ASN A 37 -5.47 4.85 -24.45
CA ASN A 37 -4.78 4.72 -23.14
C ASN A 37 -5.54 5.37 -21.97
N SER A 38 -6.86 5.54 -22.09
CA SER A 38 -7.71 6.24 -21.13
C SER A 38 -7.92 5.51 -19.80
N THR A 39 -7.47 4.26 -19.68
CA THR A 39 -7.69 3.41 -18.50
C THR A 39 -6.46 3.19 -17.64
N LYS A 40 -5.31 3.74 -18.05
CA LYS A 40 -4.00 3.49 -17.43
C LYS A 40 -3.40 4.79 -16.90
N GLY A 41 -2.79 4.69 -15.73
CA GLY A 41 -1.95 5.75 -15.18
C GLY A 41 -0.85 5.18 -14.31
N THR A 42 0.00 6.06 -13.81
CA THR A 42 1.15 5.73 -12.95
C THR A 42 1.15 6.63 -11.73
N PHE A 43 1.12 6.04 -10.54
CA PHE A 43 1.32 6.76 -9.29
C PHE A 43 2.74 7.33 -9.20
N ALA A 44 2.90 8.51 -8.59
CA ALA A 44 4.22 9.08 -8.33
C ALA A 44 5.06 8.27 -7.32
N SER A 45 4.42 7.42 -6.50
CA SER A 45 5.06 6.53 -5.55
C SER A 45 4.25 5.23 -5.42
N LYS A 46 4.94 4.11 -5.17
CA LYS A 46 4.30 2.82 -4.93
C LYS A 46 3.83 2.66 -3.49
N ASN A 47 4.29 3.51 -2.58
CA ASN A 47 4.09 3.36 -1.13
C ASN A 47 2.74 3.92 -0.68
N VAL A 48 2.31 3.55 0.51
CA VAL A 48 1.09 4.07 1.14
C VAL A 48 1.13 5.59 1.23
N GLY A 49 0.00 6.22 0.90
CA GLY A 49 -0.15 7.66 0.86
C GLY A 49 -1.08 8.11 -0.27
N THR A 50 -1.27 9.42 -0.37
CA THR A 50 -1.99 10.06 -1.47
C THR A 50 -0.98 10.64 -2.45
N TRP A 51 -1.11 10.27 -3.72
CA TRP A 51 -0.12 10.61 -4.74
C TRP A 51 -0.79 11.14 -5.99
N SER A 52 -0.04 11.93 -6.76
CA SER A 52 -0.45 12.26 -8.13
C SER A 52 -0.39 11.01 -9.01
N VAL A 53 -1.26 10.98 -10.01
CA VAL A 53 -1.31 9.94 -11.04
C VAL A 53 -1.09 10.59 -12.40
N THR A 54 -0.04 10.18 -13.09
CA THR A 54 0.28 10.64 -14.44
C THR A 54 -0.37 9.73 -15.47
N THR A 55 -0.79 10.30 -16.60
CA THR A 55 -1.40 9.58 -17.72
C THR A 55 -0.67 9.87 -19.01
N SER A 56 -0.73 8.94 -19.96
CA SER A 56 -0.19 9.07 -21.32
C SER A 56 -1.29 8.81 -22.36
N MET A 57 -2.43 9.47 -22.15
CA MET A 57 -3.56 9.36 -23.08
C MET A 57 -3.20 10.00 -24.42
N GLY A 58 -3.77 9.47 -25.50
CA GLY A 58 -3.54 9.98 -26.86
C GLY A 58 -4.85 10.14 -27.63
N LEU A 59 -4.78 10.88 -28.74
CA LEU A 59 -5.86 10.98 -29.71
C LEU A 59 -5.55 10.10 -30.92
N VAL A 60 -6.56 9.40 -31.41
CA VAL A 60 -6.52 8.63 -32.66
C VAL A 60 -7.80 8.87 -33.45
N GLY A 61 -7.82 8.48 -34.72
CA GLY A 61 -8.91 8.75 -35.65
C GLY A 61 -8.46 9.64 -36.81
N ALA A 62 -9.32 9.73 -37.84
CA ALA A 62 -8.99 10.43 -39.08
C ALA A 62 -8.69 11.92 -38.88
N ASP A 63 -9.38 12.54 -37.92
CA ASP A 63 -9.30 13.98 -37.67
C ASP A 63 -8.45 14.32 -36.43
N ALA A 64 -7.79 13.33 -35.81
CA ALA A 64 -7.08 13.51 -34.54
C ALA A 64 -5.97 14.58 -34.59
N SER A 65 -5.34 14.80 -35.75
CA SER A 65 -4.29 15.81 -35.93
C SER A 65 -4.80 17.25 -35.85
N LYS A 66 -6.11 17.48 -35.96
CA LYS A 66 -6.73 18.81 -35.79
C LYS A 66 -6.84 19.23 -34.32
N TYR A 67 -6.66 18.30 -33.39
CA TYR A 67 -6.90 18.50 -31.97
C TYR A 67 -5.62 18.34 -31.15
N SER A 68 -5.56 19.05 -30.02
CA SER A 68 -4.57 18.83 -28.99
C SER A 68 -5.23 18.23 -27.74
N LEU A 69 -4.50 17.39 -27.02
CA LEU A 69 -4.99 16.77 -25.79
C LEU A 69 -4.21 17.27 -24.59
N THR A 70 -4.91 17.96 -23.70
CA THR A 70 -4.41 18.23 -22.35
C THR A 70 -4.65 17.02 -21.46
N GLN A 71 -3.59 16.52 -20.80
CA GLN A 71 -3.72 15.43 -19.83
C GLN A 71 -4.41 15.93 -18.55
N PRO A 72 -5.23 15.10 -17.88
CA PRO A 72 -5.86 15.44 -16.63
C PRO A 72 -4.83 15.43 -15.50
N THR A 73 -5.06 16.26 -14.48
CA THR A 73 -4.35 16.13 -13.22
C THR A 73 -5.15 15.23 -12.30
N LEU A 74 -4.62 14.05 -12.00
CA LEU A 74 -5.29 13.05 -11.18
C LEU A 74 -4.53 12.81 -9.87
N SER A 75 -5.26 12.40 -8.84
CA SER A 75 -4.69 11.91 -7.58
C SER A 75 -5.53 10.75 -7.05
N ALA A 76 -4.89 9.81 -6.38
CA ALA A 76 -5.54 8.70 -5.70
C ALA A 76 -4.68 8.24 -4.50
N THR A 77 -5.27 7.42 -3.65
CA THR A 77 -4.65 6.94 -2.41
C THR A 77 -4.25 5.47 -2.54
N ILE A 78 -3.07 5.15 -2.02
CA ILE A 78 -2.64 3.77 -1.74
C ILE A 78 -2.80 3.55 -0.24
N THR A 79 -3.64 2.60 0.16
CA THR A 79 -3.87 2.24 1.57
C THR A 79 -2.99 1.07 2.00
N ALA A 80 -2.70 0.96 3.30
CA ALA A 80 -1.89 -0.12 3.84
C ALA A 80 -2.48 -1.50 3.56
N LYS A 81 -1.59 -2.49 3.39
CA LYS A 81 -1.95 -3.89 3.23
C LYS A 81 -1.93 -4.58 4.59
N GLY A 82 -3.03 -5.24 4.94
CA GLY A 82 -3.10 -6.04 6.16
C GLY A 82 -2.11 -7.20 6.13
N VAL A 83 -1.38 -7.36 7.23
CA VAL A 83 -0.55 -8.55 7.51
C VAL A 83 -1.08 -9.28 8.73
N THR A 84 -0.84 -10.59 8.79
CA THR A 84 -1.19 -11.40 9.96
C THR A 84 0.06 -11.94 10.61
N MET A 85 0.06 -11.96 11.94
CA MET A 85 1.12 -12.57 12.74
C MET A 85 0.70 -13.96 13.20
N GLY A 86 1.54 -14.96 12.93
CA GLY A 86 1.39 -16.29 13.49
C GLY A 86 1.64 -16.35 14.99
N ALA A 87 1.52 -17.55 15.58
CA ALA A 87 1.77 -17.74 17.00
C ALA A 87 3.22 -17.36 17.37
N GLY A 88 3.36 -16.44 18.33
CA GLY A 88 4.62 -16.16 19.00
C GLY A 88 4.83 -17.05 20.22
N SER A 89 5.84 -16.73 21.01
CA SER A 89 6.10 -17.40 22.29
C SER A 89 6.62 -16.41 23.33
N ALA A 90 6.48 -16.76 24.60
CA ALA A 90 7.13 -16.07 25.70
C ALA A 90 7.99 -17.07 26.48
N ALA A 91 9.24 -16.70 26.74
CA ALA A 91 10.17 -17.55 27.47
C ALA A 91 9.94 -17.42 28.98
N GLY A 92 10.05 -18.53 29.70
CA GLY A 92 10.20 -18.52 31.15
C GLY A 92 11.51 -17.84 31.57
N LYS A 93 11.58 -17.40 32.83
CA LYS A 93 12.77 -16.75 33.39
C LYS A 93 13.02 -17.21 34.83
N VAL A 94 14.26 -17.04 35.28
CA VAL A 94 14.59 -17.11 36.70
C VAL A 94 13.99 -15.88 37.40
N TYR A 95 13.48 -16.07 38.61
CA TYR A 95 12.92 -14.98 39.40
C TYR A 95 13.99 -13.93 39.71
N ASP A 96 13.73 -12.69 39.30
CA ASP A 96 14.59 -11.52 39.52
C ASP A 96 13.81 -10.34 40.15
N GLY A 97 12.55 -10.58 40.56
CA GLY A 97 11.66 -9.56 41.11
C GLY A 97 11.01 -8.62 40.09
N ASN A 98 11.25 -8.79 38.78
CA ASN A 98 10.71 -7.93 37.72
C ASN A 98 9.74 -8.69 36.78
N THR A 99 8.78 -7.97 36.19
CA THR A 99 7.74 -8.52 35.31
C THR A 99 8.11 -8.53 33.82
N THR A 100 9.28 -8.03 33.43
CA THR A 100 9.71 -8.07 32.02
C THR A 100 9.80 -9.51 31.51
N ALA A 101 9.14 -9.76 30.37
CA ALA A 101 9.14 -11.04 29.66
C ALA A 101 9.91 -10.93 28.34
N VAL A 102 10.61 -12.00 27.97
CA VAL A 102 11.21 -12.15 26.64
C VAL A 102 10.17 -12.78 25.74
N VAL A 103 9.77 -12.05 24.70
CA VAL A 103 8.77 -12.49 23.72
C VAL A 103 9.43 -12.66 22.36
N THR A 104 9.09 -13.74 21.67
CA THR A 104 9.44 -13.97 20.27
C THR A 104 8.19 -13.81 19.43
N ALA A 105 8.27 -13.01 18.38
CA ALA A 105 7.18 -12.85 17.41
C ALA A 105 7.04 -14.11 16.55
N GLY A 106 5.81 -14.40 16.15
CA GLY A 106 5.55 -15.39 15.11
C GLY A 106 5.94 -14.89 13.73
N GLY A 107 5.88 -15.77 12.73
CA GLY A 107 6.07 -15.38 11.33
C GLY A 107 4.96 -14.45 10.83
N LEU A 108 5.31 -13.50 9.98
CA LEU A 108 4.35 -12.67 9.26
C LEU A 108 3.89 -13.34 7.97
N SER A 109 2.63 -13.16 7.62
CA SER A 109 2.05 -13.56 6.34
C SER A 109 1.22 -12.43 5.73
N GLY A 110 0.99 -12.48 4.41
CA GLY A 110 0.30 -11.43 3.66
C GLY A 110 1.21 -10.36 3.07
N LEU A 111 2.53 -10.52 3.15
CA LEU A 111 3.51 -9.61 2.54
C LEU A 111 3.44 -9.65 1.00
N VAL A 112 3.85 -8.57 0.35
CA VAL A 112 3.91 -8.47 -1.11
C VAL A 112 5.19 -9.11 -1.64
N GLY A 113 5.06 -10.08 -2.54
CA GLY A 113 6.22 -10.70 -3.21
C GLY A 113 7.20 -11.31 -2.21
N SER A 114 8.46 -10.86 -2.27
CA SER A 114 9.54 -11.26 -1.35
C SER A 114 9.87 -10.21 -0.30
N GLU A 115 9.04 -9.18 -0.14
CA GLU A 115 9.24 -8.16 0.89
C GLU A 115 9.23 -8.81 2.28
N GLY A 116 10.14 -8.34 3.15
CA GLY A 116 10.20 -8.72 4.55
C GLY A 116 9.95 -7.52 5.45
N LEU A 117 9.43 -7.76 6.65
CA LEU A 117 9.35 -6.76 7.72
C LEU A 117 10.08 -7.28 8.96
N GLY A 118 10.67 -6.35 9.70
CA GLY A 118 11.10 -6.62 11.07
C GLY A 118 9.91 -6.59 12.02
N VAL A 119 9.99 -7.36 13.10
CA VAL A 119 9.04 -7.28 14.21
C VAL A 119 9.83 -7.15 15.51
N THR A 120 9.58 -6.07 16.24
CA THR A 120 10.03 -5.97 17.63
C THR A 120 8.89 -6.39 18.55
N ALA A 121 9.20 -7.26 19.50
CA ALA A 121 8.25 -7.72 20.50
C ALA A 121 8.69 -7.23 21.89
N ALA A 122 7.74 -6.77 22.69
CA ALA A 122 7.93 -6.53 24.11
C ALA A 122 6.86 -7.30 24.88
N GLY A 123 7.20 -7.77 26.09
CA GLY A 123 6.27 -8.53 26.90
C GLY A 123 6.37 -8.21 28.39
N THR A 124 5.27 -8.43 29.09
CA THR A 124 5.17 -8.27 30.54
C THR A 124 4.35 -9.41 31.14
N PHE A 125 4.93 -10.11 32.11
CA PHE A 125 4.21 -11.06 32.96
C PHE A 125 3.16 -10.34 33.80
N ALA A 126 1.99 -10.97 34.00
CA ALA A 126 0.89 -10.40 34.77
C ALA A 126 1.28 -10.04 36.23
N ASP A 127 2.23 -10.78 36.83
CA ASP A 127 2.85 -10.44 38.10
C ASP A 127 4.26 -11.03 38.22
N LYS A 128 5.01 -10.59 39.24
CA LYS A 128 6.40 -10.96 39.45
C LYS A 128 6.58 -12.34 40.12
N ASN A 129 5.55 -12.87 40.77
CA ASN A 129 5.71 -14.02 41.66
C ASN A 129 5.86 -15.32 40.86
N VAL A 130 6.61 -16.26 41.44
CA VAL A 130 6.86 -17.58 40.83
C VAL A 130 5.54 -18.29 40.50
N GLY A 131 5.53 -18.97 39.36
CA GLY A 131 4.39 -19.73 38.85
C GLY A 131 4.16 -19.50 37.36
N THR A 132 3.17 -20.18 36.79
CA THR A 132 2.72 -19.91 35.42
C THR A 132 1.94 -18.60 35.38
N ARG A 133 2.37 -17.67 34.52
CA ARG A 133 1.78 -16.34 34.39
C ARG A 133 1.47 -16.03 32.94
N ASN A 134 0.37 -15.33 32.70
CA ASN A 134 0.07 -14.78 31.38
C ASN A 134 1.09 -13.69 31.03
N VAL A 135 1.43 -13.60 29.76
CA VAL A 135 2.28 -12.54 29.22
C VAL A 135 1.44 -11.67 28.30
N ALA A 136 1.32 -10.39 28.62
CA ALA A 136 0.84 -9.40 27.68
C ALA A 136 1.99 -9.05 26.72
N ALA A 137 1.75 -9.21 25.41
CA ALA A 137 2.74 -8.92 24.38
C ALA A 137 2.28 -7.76 23.49
N THR A 138 3.23 -6.90 23.10
CA THR A 138 3.04 -5.85 22.10
C THR A 138 4.04 -6.06 20.97
N TYR A 139 3.58 -5.87 19.74
CA TYR A 139 4.39 -6.03 18.54
C TYR A 139 4.41 -4.74 17.73
N THR A 140 5.58 -4.37 17.23
CA THR A 140 5.75 -3.20 16.35
C THR A 140 6.45 -3.64 15.07
N LEU A 141 5.86 -3.29 13.92
CA LEU A 141 6.46 -3.51 12.61
C LEU A 141 7.61 -2.51 12.39
N ALA A 142 8.70 -3.01 11.81
CA ALA A 142 9.83 -2.23 11.37
C ALA A 142 10.14 -2.52 9.91
N ASN A 143 10.80 -1.57 9.24
CA ASN A 143 11.28 -1.79 7.87
C ASN A 143 12.16 -3.04 7.83
N GLY A 144 12.00 -3.84 6.79
CA GLY A 144 12.72 -5.08 6.61
C GLY A 144 13.43 -5.17 5.26
N SER A 145 13.63 -6.40 4.80
CA SER A 145 14.36 -6.71 3.58
C SER A 145 13.53 -6.50 2.31
N ASN A 146 14.22 -6.48 1.16
CA ASN A 146 13.62 -6.46 -0.18
C ASN A 146 12.65 -5.28 -0.44
N GLY A 147 12.86 -4.15 0.25
CA GLY A 147 12.03 -2.95 0.09
C GLY A 147 10.75 -2.94 0.93
N GLY A 148 10.59 -3.87 1.88
CA GLY A 148 9.48 -3.89 2.82
C GLY A 148 9.55 -2.72 3.80
N LEU A 149 8.67 -1.74 3.61
CA LEU A 149 8.50 -0.60 4.52
C LEU A 149 7.32 -0.86 5.45
N ALA A 150 7.50 -0.73 6.76
CA ALA A 150 6.44 -0.98 7.74
C ALA A 150 5.22 -0.07 7.51
N SER A 151 5.43 1.15 7.04
CA SER A 151 4.35 2.09 6.71
C SER A 151 3.42 1.61 5.58
N ASN A 152 3.83 0.60 4.80
CA ASN A 152 3.01 0.03 3.75
C ASN A 152 2.05 -1.05 4.25
N TYR A 153 2.15 -1.42 5.53
CA TYR A 153 1.44 -2.55 6.12
C TYR A 153 0.76 -2.17 7.44
N ASN A 154 -0.25 -2.93 7.83
CA ASN A 154 -0.98 -2.77 9.09
C ASN A 154 -1.40 -4.10 9.72
#